data_AF-A0AAU1JL15-F1
#
_entry.id   AF-A0AAU1JL15-F1
#
_cell.length_a   1.000
_cell.length_b   1.000
_cell.length_c   1.000
_cell.angle_alpha   90.00
_cell.angle_beta   90.00
_cell.angle_gamma   90.00
#
_symmetry.space_group_name_H-M   'P 1'
#
loop_
_entity.id
_entity.type
_entity.pdbx_description
1 polymer ?
#
loop_
_entity_poly.entity_id
_entity_poly.type
_entity_poly.pdbx_seq_one_letter_code
_entity_poly.pdbx_strand_id
1 'polypeptide(L)'
;MSVDWGTITVGRIALRETFLVSEVGGTDPTLSVEGQESAPDLTRAQLYAVHENLLALEVGKLQPVTFGDKPERNGFYKVASVSATLTEYRNDLVLCDWKLGLSRVGSENETDLQSRLTGAVRANDFSLTGEKTHAPALSHYGYFTGATSPSSMTRTGANGSMTVYRNIPSGVSPRWGATATAALTGRVQLASNGVELEGCMHRMAPGTWSLGNGLVNLSPNASAGVLNVSSYSSGGFHAKQWAVTVGGVGPVWDSASILRNDLEMCRVRLTASRTPGRVVLDLTLRRGSRLVEAYLQSGSSSTLGVALVPTETNVNTSASGYLTATSNDVDGNRFVCGSARAFTGSTNGAMTKTSTATLDFFLGVVVGGGSAVSGDAALDLRNQYIGFMAEQTYGVRR
;
A
#
# COMPACT_ATOMS: atom_id res chain seq x y z
N MET A 1 -34.00 -21.08 14.16
CA MET A 1 -32.68 -21.09 13.50
C MET A 1 -32.59 -19.78 12.75
N SER A 2 -31.66 -18.90 13.12
CA SER A 2 -31.38 -17.69 12.33
C SER A 2 -30.87 -18.15 10.97
N VAL A 3 -31.55 -17.81 9.89
CA VAL A 3 -31.07 -18.10 8.54
C VAL A 3 -29.90 -17.15 8.31
N ASP A 4 -28.68 -17.69 8.31
CA ASP A 4 -27.49 -16.95 7.92
C ASP A 4 -27.53 -16.80 6.39
N TRP A 5 -27.51 -15.57 5.90
CA TRP A 5 -27.67 -15.25 4.47
C TRP A 5 -26.42 -15.59 3.64
N GLY A 6 -25.35 -16.05 4.27
CA GLY A 6 -24.08 -16.33 3.62
C GLY A 6 -23.26 -15.05 3.45
N THR A 7 -21.96 -15.13 3.70
CA THR A 7 -21.03 -14.01 3.49
C THR A 7 -20.06 -14.35 2.37
N ILE A 8 -19.96 -13.46 1.39
CA ILE A 8 -18.90 -13.49 0.38
C ILE A 8 -17.92 -12.35 0.66
N THR A 9 -16.62 -12.64 0.70
CA THR A 9 -15.57 -11.61 0.73
C THR A 9 -14.91 -11.55 -0.64
N VAL A 10 -14.90 -10.37 -1.26
CA VAL A 10 -14.24 -10.11 -2.55
C VAL A 10 -13.19 -9.03 -2.32
N GLY A 11 -11.91 -9.40 -2.39
CA GLY A 11 -10.83 -8.49 -2.06
C GLY A 11 -10.96 -7.99 -0.61
N ARG A 12 -11.09 -6.67 -0.43
CA ARG A 12 -11.25 -6.04 0.89
C ARG A 12 -12.70 -5.93 1.37
N ILE A 13 -13.67 -6.37 0.57
CA ILE A 13 -15.09 -6.11 0.79
C ILE A 13 -15.80 -7.37 1.25
N ALA A 14 -16.49 -7.31 2.40
CA ALA A 14 -17.39 -8.36 2.84
C ALA A 14 -18.83 -7.97 2.48
N LEU A 15 -19.57 -8.90 1.88
CA LEU A 15 -20.92 -8.71 1.36
C LEU A 15 -21.83 -9.87 1.79
N ARG A 16 -23.11 -9.57 1.95
CA ARG A 16 -24.20 -10.51 2.22
C ARG A 16 -24.78 -10.98 0.90
N GLU A 17 -24.56 -12.26 0.60
CA GLU A 17 -25.02 -12.89 -0.62
C GLU A 17 -26.52 -13.22 -0.53
N THR A 18 -27.18 -13.39 -1.67
CA THR A 18 -28.43 -14.18 -1.73
C THR A 18 -28.10 -15.67 -1.92
N PHE A 19 -29.04 -16.56 -1.61
CA PHE A 19 -28.82 -18.02 -1.67
C PHE A 19 -28.49 -18.59 -3.07
N LEU A 20 -28.52 -17.78 -4.13
CA LEU A 20 -28.34 -18.22 -5.50
C LEU A 20 -26.95 -17.89 -6.03
N VAL A 21 -26.22 -18.94 -6.39
CA VAL A 21 -24.96 -18.84 -7.13
C VAL A 21 -25.12 -19.50 -8.49
N SER A 22 -24.82 -18.77 -9.56
CA SER A 22 -24.86 -19.32 -10.93
C SER A 22 -23.45 -19.38 -11.51
N GLU A 23 -23.08 -20.55 -12.05
CA GLU A 23 -21.81 -20.76 -12.73
C GLU A 23 -22.03 -21.30 -14.13
N VAL A 24 -21.20 -20.80 -15.05
CA VAL A 24 -21.10 -21.32 -16.42
C VAL A 24 -19.73 -21.94 -16.57
N GLY A 25 -19.68 -23.23 -16.89
CA GLY A 25 -18.44 -23.96 -17.17
C GLY A 25 -17.88 -23.63 -18.56
N GLY A 26 -16.61 -23.98 -18.80
CA GLY A 26 -15.93 -23.76 -20.06
C GLY A 26 -14.45 -23.48 -19.88
N THR A 27 -13.81 -22.95 -20.92
CA THR A 27 -12.39 -22.53 -20.88
C THR A 27 -12.15 -21.40 -19.88
N ASP A 28 -13.14 -20.52 -19.70
CA ASP A 28 -13.13 -19.42 -18.74
C ASP A 28 -14.39 -19.49 -17.86
N PRO A 29 -14.39 -20.27 -16.76
CA PRO A 29 -15.58 -20.41 -15.93
C PRO A 29 -15.99 -19.06 -15.35
N THR A 30 -17.26 -18.69 -15.52
CA THR A 30 -17.80 -17.44 -14.99
C THR A 30 -18.80 -17.71 -13.88
N LEU A 31 -18.76 -16.86 -12.87
CA LEU A 31 -19.56 -16.91 -11.66
C LEU A 31 -20.35 -15.61 -11.57
N SER A 32 -21.67 -15.69 -11.46
CA SER A 32 -22.53 -14.52 -11.20
C SER A 32 -23.17 -14.67 -9.83
N VAL A 33 -22.93 -13.68 -8.99
CA VAL A 33 -23.41 -13.58 -7.61
C VAL A 33 -24.10 -12.24 -7.40
N GLU A 34 -25.13 -12.21 -6.59
CA GLU A 34 -25.92 -11.03 -6.29
C GLU A 34 -26.38 -11.04 -4.83
N GLY A 35 -26.64 -9.85 -4.28
CA GLY A 35 -26.98 -9.69 -2.87
C GLY A 35 -27.51 -8.31 -2.55
N GLN A 36 -27.80 -8.08 -1.27
CA GLN A 36 -28.33 -6.82 -0.78
C GLN A 36 -27.74 -6.51 0.61
N GLU A 37 -27.30 -5.27 0.79
CA GLU A 37 -27.00 -4.70 2.11
C GLU A 37 -28.12 -3.75 2.54
N SER A 38 -28.43 -3.66 3.84
CA SER A 38 -29.51 -2.81 4.34
C SER A 38 -29.21 -2.14 5.70
N ALA A 39 -29.93 -1.06 5.99
CA ALA A 39 -30.00 -0.41 7.31
C ALA A 39 -31.35 -0.81 7.96
N PRO A 40 -31.43 -1.14 9.25
CA PRO A 40 -30.51 -0.74 10.32
C PRO A 40 -29.34 -1.68 10.61
N ASP A 41 -29.25 -2.83 9.93
CA ASP A 41 -28.16 -3.79 10.15
C ASP A 41 -26.77 -3.18 9.91
N LEU A 42 -26.68 -2.26 8.94
CA LEU A 42 -25.56 -1.35 8.73
C LEU A 42 -26.01 0.10 8.93
N THR A 43 -25.10 0.97 9.36
CA THR A 43 -25.33 2.41 9.30
C THR A 43 -25.37 2.88 7.85
N ARG A 44 -26.08 3.97 7.57
CA ARG A 44 -26.09 4.60 6.24
C ARG A 44 -24.68 4.86 5.69
N ALA A 45 -23.76 5.29 6.55
CA ALA A 45 -22.38 5.57 6.16
C ALA A 45 -21.64 4.29 5.73
N GLN A 46 -21.87 3.17 6.44
CA GLN A 46 -21.32 1.87 6.07
C GLN A 46 -21.91 1.36 4.75
N LEU A 47 -23.22 1.49 4.53
CA LEU A 47 -23.85 1.12 3.25
C LEU A 47 -23.28 1.91 2.08
N TYR A 48 -23.15 3.23 2.23
CA TYR A 48 -22.55 4.07 1.21
C TYR A 48 -21.09 3.66 0.95
N ALA A 49 -20.33 3.34 1.99
CA ALA A 49 -18.96 2.87 1.85
C ALA A 49 -18.88 1.53 1.09
N VAL A 50 -19.76 0.57 1.38
CA VAL A 50 -19.84 -0.71 0.63
C VAL A 50 -20.21 -0.47 -0.83
N HIS A 51 -21.21 0.38 -1.09
CA HIS A 51 -21.61 0.77 -2.44
C HIS A 51 -20.44 1.34 -3.25
N GLU A 52 -19.71 2.30 -2.69
CA GLU A 52 -18.57 2.91 -3.38
C GLU A 52 -17.42 1.90 -3.57
N ASN A 53 -17.13 1.06 -2.57
CA ASN A 53 -16.08 0.05 -2.67
C ASN A 53 -16.40 -0.98 -3.76
N LEU A 54 -17.66 -1.40 -3.88
CA LEU A 54 -18.12 -2.25 -4.98
C LEU A 54 -17.86 -1.58 -6.32
N LEU A 55 -18.35 -0.35 -6.53
CA LEU A 55 -18.17 0.36 -7.79
C LEU A 55 -16.71 0.69 -8.12
N ALA A 56 -15.82 0.69 -7.12
CA ALA A 56 -14.39 0.89 -7.32
C ALA A 56 -13.63 -0.38 -7.73
N LEU A 57 -14.25 -1.56 -7.70
CA LEU A 57 -13.65 -2.81 -8.19
C LEU A 57 -13.31 -2.69 -9.68
N GLU A 58 -12.03 -2.87 -10.01
CA GLU A 58 -11.54 -2.75 -11.38
C GLU A 58 -11.74 -4.05 -12.18
N VAL A 59 -12.39 -3.95 -13.34
CA VAL A 59 -12.58 -5.07 -14.26
C VAL A 59 -11.22 -5.64 -14.71
N GLY A 60 -11.11 -6.97 -14.68
CA GLY A 60 -9.91 -7.72 -15.05
C GLY A 60 -8.89 -7.88 -13.93
N LYS A 61 -9.03 -7.15 -12.80
CA LYS A 61 -8.14 -7.34 -11.64
C LYS A 61 -8.41 -8.65 -10.93
N LEU A 62 -7.32 -9.29 -10.51
CA LEU A 62 -7.36 -10.47 -9.68
C LEU A 62 -7.80 -10.10 -8.26
N GLN A 63 -8.80 -10.81 -7.74
CA GLN A 63 -9.29 -10.69 -6.37
C GLN A 63 -9.29 -12.07 -5.71
N PRO A 64 -8.77 -12.20 -4.47
CA PRO A 64 -9.10 -13.34 -3.64
C PRO A 64 -10.58 -13.28 -3.27
N VAL A 65 -11.28 -14.41 -3.39
CA VAL A 65 -12.69 -14.52 -3.03
C VAL A 65 -12.88 -15.69 -2.08
N THR A 66 -13.62 -15.43 -1.00
CA THR A 66 -14.02 -16.45 -0.03
C THR A 66 -15.51 -16.43 0.21
N PHE A 67 -16.08 -17.61 0.43
CA PHE A 67 -17.49 -17.84 0.77
C PHE A 67 -17.55 -18.49 2.14
N GLY A 68 -18.41 -17.95 3.01
CA GLY A 68 -18.63 -18.50 4.36
C GLY A 68 -19.41 -19.81 4.33
N ASP A 69 -20.35 -19.94 3.39
CA ASP A 69 -21.28 -21.07 3.30
C ASP A 69 -21.01 -22.02 2.12
N LYS A 70 -20.12 -21.63 1.20
CA LYS A 70 -19.74 -22.39 -0.02
C LYS A 70 -18.21 -22.48 -0.19
N PRO A 71 -17.47 -22.99 0.81
CA PRO A 71 -16.00 -22.91 0.85
C PRO A 71 -15.30 -23.60 -0.33
N GLU A 72 -15.95 -24.55 -1.00
CA GLU A 72 -15.46 -25.18 -2.24
C GLU A 72 -15.28 -24.20 -3.41
N ARG A 73 -15.90 -23.01 -3.32
CA ARG A 73 -15.77 -21.92 -4.29
C ARG A 73 -14.66 -20.93 -3.94
N ASN A 74 -13.98 -21.10 -2.81
CA ASN A 74 -12.85 -20.24 -2.44
C ASN A 74 -11.75 -20.31 -3.50
N GLY A 75 -11.16 -19.16 -3.82
CA GLY A 75 -10.08 -19.11 -4.81
C GLY A 75 -9.81 -17.71 -5.32
N PHE A 76 -9.24 -17.66 -6.51
CA PHE A 76 -8.85 -16.42 -7.16
C PHE A 76 -9.71 -16.19 -8.41
N TYR A 77 -10.23 -14.97 -8.52
CA TYR A 77 -11.15 -14.58 -9.57
C TYR A 77 -10.70 -13.27 -10.20
N LYS A 78 -11.06 -13.04 -11.45
CA LYS A 78 -10.99 -11.72 -12.08
C LYS A 78 -12.38 -11.09 -12.05
N VAL A 79 -12.46 -9.81 -11.72
CA VAL A 79 -13.71 -9.06 -11.81
C VAL A 79 -14.11 -8.95 -13.29
N ALA A 80 -15.29 -9.43 -13.66
CA ALA A 80 -15.82 -9.34 -15.03
C ALA A 80 -16.84 -8.21 -15.17
N SER A 81 -17.70 -8.01 -14.16
CA SER A 81 -18.66 -6.90 -14.11
C SER A 81 -19.05 -6.60 -12.68
N VAL A 82 -19.39 -5.35 -12.39
CA VAL A 82 -19.90 -4.91 -11.09
C VAL A 82 -21.05 -3.93 -11.31
N SER A 83 -22.11 -4.08 -10.54
CA SER A 83 -23.16 -3.07 -10.41
C SER A 83 -23.65 -2.99 -8.97
N ALA A 84 -23.97 -1.79 -8.52
CA ALA A 84 -24.59 -1.53 -7.23
C ALA A 84 -25.67 -0.45 -7.41
N THR A 85 -26.80 -0.61 -6.73
CA THR A 85 -27.92 0.33 -6.75
C THR A 85 -28.27 0.71 -5.33
N LEU A 86 -28.09 1.98 -4.98
CA LEU A 86 -28.51 2.52 -3.70
C LEU A 86 -29.97 2.96 -3.78
N THR A 87 -30.85 2.34 -2.98
CA THR A 87 -32.26 2.70 -2.86
C THR A 87 -32.49 3.33 -1.49
N GLU A 88 -33.06 4.53 -1.48
CA GLU A 88 -33.41 5.24 -0.25
C GLU A 88 -34.91 5.54 -0.20
N TYR A 89 -35.59 4.88 0.73
CA TYR A 89 -36.96 5.21 1.10
C TYR A 89 -36.90 6.33 2.14
N ARG A 90 -37.47 7.49 1.80
CA ARG A 90 -37.41 8.70 2.61
C ARG A 90 -37.86 8.42 4.06
N ASN A 91 -36.94 8.62 5.00
CA ASN A 91 -37.11 8.42 6.45
C ASN A 91 -37.36 6.97 6.92
N ASP A 92 -37.04 5.96 6.09
CA ASP A 92 -37.34 4.57 6.43
C ASP A 92 -36.10 3.67 6.24
N LEU A 93 -35.90 3.19 5.02
CA LEU A 93 -34.95 2.12 4.71
C LEU A 93 -33.95 2.57 3.65
N VAL A 94 -32.68 2.22 3.85
CA VAL A 94 -31.62 2.36 2.84
C VAL A 94 -31.12 0.97 2.48
N LEU A 95 -31.11 0.67 1.19
CA LEU A 95 -30.67 -0.61 0.61
C LEU A 95 -29.55 -0.37 -0.40
N CYS A 96 -28.63 -1.34 -0.51
CA CYS A 96 -27.66 -1.42 -1.60
C CYS A 96 -27.78 -2.80 -2.25
N ASP A 97 -28.52 -2.89 -3.34
CA ASP A 97 -28.59 -4.08 -4.19
C ASP A 97 -27.33 -4.15 -5.04
N TRP A 98 -26.70 -5.32 -5.15
CA TRP A 98 -25.47 -5.47 -5.89
C TRP A 98 -25.43 -6.75 -6.71
N LYS A 99 -24.65 -6.72 -7.79
CA LYS A 99 -24.38 -7.86 -8.65
C LYS A 99 -22.93 -7.86 -9.13
N LEU A 100 -22.29 -9.01 -9.04
CA LEU A 100 -20.91 -9.23 -9.45
C LEU A 100 -20.84 -10.38 -10.45
N GLY A 101 -20.19 -10.11 -11.59
CA GLY A 101 -19.69 -11.15 -12.48
C GLY A 101 -18.21 -11.36 -12.22
N LEU A 102 -17.81 -12.61 -12.02
CA LEU A 102 -16.45 -13.03 -11.72
C LEU A 102 -16.00 -14.09 -12.74
N SER A 103 -14.74 -14.06 -13.14
CA SER A 103 -14.12 -15.11 -13.97
C SER A 103 -13.12 -15.87 -13.13
N ARG A 104 -13.34 -17.17 -12.97
CA ARG A 104 -12.53 -18.02 -12.09
C ARG A 104 -11.15 -18.26 -12.71
N VAL A 105 -10.10 -17.92 -11.98
CA VAL A 105 -8.72 -18.26 -12.36
C VAL A 105 -8.37 -19.67 -11.88
N GLY A 106 -8.78 -20.00 -10.64
CA GLY A 106 -8.64 -21.32 -10.06
C GLY A 106 -8.84 -21.31 -8.55
N SER A 107 -8.93 -22.49 -7.95
CA SER A 107 -8.88 -22.64 -6.49
C SER A 107 -7.47 -22.35 -5.94
N GLU A 108 -7.35 -22.26 -4.63
CA GLU A 108 -6.08 -22.07 -3.91
C GLU A 108 -5.05 -23.20 -4.13
N ASN A 109 -5.50 -24.38 -4.54
CA ASN A 109 -4.62 -25.51 -4.85
C ASN A 109 -4.21 -25.59 -6.32
N GLU A 110 -4.95 -24.90 -7.20
CA GLU A 110 -4.73 -24.90 -8.66
C GLU A 110 -3.98 -23.66 -9.15
N THR A 111 -3.85 -22.64 -8.30
CA THR A 111 -3.34 -21.31 -8.68
C THR A 111 -2.10 -20.94 -7.87
N ASP A 112 -1.05 -20.51 -8.55
CA ASP A 112 0.02 -19.71 -7.97
C ASP A 112 -0.21 -18.23 -8.26
N LEU A 113 0.24 -17.39 -7.35
CA LEU A 113 0.34 -15.95 -7.54
C LEU A 113 1.72 -15.64 -8.10
N GLN A 114 1.77 -14.93 -9.22
CA GLN A 114 3.00 -14.42 -9.79
C GLN A 114 3.08 -12.92 -9.59
N SER A 115 4.10 -12.48 -8.87
CA SER A 115 4.45 -11.06 -8.74
C SER A 115 5.35 -10.66 -9.89
N ARG A 116 4.79 -9.94 -10.86
CA ARG A 116 5.54 -9.46 -12.01
C ARG A 116 6.31 -8.21 -11.62
N LEU A 117 7.59 -8.40 -11.36
CA LEU A 117 8.50 -7.31 -11.04
C LEU A 117 9.07 -6.74 -12.34
N THR A 118 8.56 -5.58 -12.75
CA THR A 118 8.91 -4.94 -14.02
C THR A 118 9.62 -3.60 -13.82
N GLY A 119 10.43 -3.25 -14.81
CA GLY A 119 11.16 -1.98 -14.85
C GLY A 119 12.65 -2.12 -14.55
N ALA A 120 13.31 -0.96 -14.54
CA ALA A 120 14.70 -0.82 -14.17
C ALA A 120 14.83 -0.29 -12.74
N VAL A 121 16.01 -0.48 -12.15
CA VAL A 121 16.38 0.18 -10.90
C VAL A 121 16.29 1.70 -11.08
N ARG A 122 15.98 2.43 -10.00
CA ARG A 122 15.84 3.88 -10.08
C ARG A 122 17.15 4.50 -10.55
N ALA A 123 17.05 5.37 -11.57
CA ALA A 123 18.16 6.21 -11.97
C ALA A 123 18.60 7.06 -10.77
N ASN A 124 19.89 6.99 -10.43
CA ASN A 124 20.41 7.61 -9.23
C ASN A 124 21.78 8.25 -9.48
N ASP A 125 22.08 9.28 -8.71
CA ASP A 125 23.29 10.10 -8.88
C ASP A 125 24.50 9.54 -8.09
N PHE A 126 24.35 8.33 -7.54
CA PHE A 126 25.28 7.71 -6.59
C PHE A 126 25.87 6.38 -7.11
N SER A 127 25.62 6.03 -8.38
CA SER A 127 26.07 4.78 -9.02
C SER A 127 25.66 3.51 -8.27
N LEU A 128 24.51 3.55 -7.58
CA LEU A 128 23.98 2.42 -6.81
C LEU A 128 23.24 1.45 -7.72
N THR A 129 23.49 0.16 -7.51
CA THR A 129 22.78 -0.94 -8.20
C THR A 129 21.39 -1.22 -7.62
N GLY A 130 21.15 -0.78 -6.37
CA GLY A 130 19.92 -1.07 -5.64
C GLY A 130 19.79 -2.54 -5.20
N GLU A 131 18.82 -2.80 -4.33
CA GLU A 131 18.47 -4.13 -3.86
C GLU A 131 17.01 -4.41 -4.19
N LYS A 132 16.77 -5.46 -4.96
CA LYS A 132 15.42 -5.90 -5.32
C LYS A 132 14.85 -6.75 -4.19
N THR A 133 13.75 -6.29 -3.60
CA THR A 133 13.03 -7.01 -2.56
C THR A 133 11.60 -7.31 -2.99
N HIS A 134 11.05 -8.37 -2.42
CA HIS A 134 9.65 -8.74 -2.62
C HIS A 134 9.12 -9.42 -1.36
N ALA A 135 7.90 -9.05 -0.98
CA ALA A 135 7.22 -9.61 0.18
C ALA A 135 5.87 -10.17 -0.28
N PRO A 136 5.69 -11.50 -0.34
CA PRO A 136 4.39 -12.11 -0.60
C PRO A 136 3.44 -11.90 0.60
N ALA A 137 2.20 -12.37 0.48
CA ALA A 137 1.24 -12.30 1.60
C ALA A 137 1.74 -13.10 2.82
N LEU A 138 1.22 -12.82 4.02
CA LEU A 138 1.58 -13.63 5.18
C LEU A 138 1.12 -15.07 4.97
N SER A 139 1.87 -16.02 5.52
CA SER A 139 1.61 -17.46 5.36
C SER A 139 1.60 -17.93 3.90
N HIS A 140 2.33 -17.26 3.01
CA HIS A 140 2.58 -17.80 1.68
C HIS A 140 3.40 -19.08 1.76
N TYR A 141 3.38 -19.85 0.67
CA TYR A 141 4.17 -21.07 0.52
C TYR A 141 4.71 -21.20 -0.91
N GLY A 142 5.61 -22.15 -1.14
CA GLY A 142 6.10 -22.46 -2.50
C GLY A 142 6.78 -21.30 -3.23
N TYR A 143 7.50 -20.43 -2.51
CA TYR A 143 8.15 -19.27 -3.12
C TYR A 143 9.24 -19.69 -4.12
N PHE A 144 9.08 -19.29 -5.37
CA PHE A 144 9.89 -19.74 -6.50
C PHE A 144 10.39 -18.56 -7.36
N THR A 145 11.68 -18.58 -7.68
CA THR A 145 12.37 -17.57 -8.50
C THR A 145 13.26 -18.18 -9.59
N GLY A 146 12.98 -19.42 -10.00
CA GLY A 146 13.82 -20.16 -10.93
C GLY A 146 14.90 -20.98 -10.22
N ALA A 147 16.09 -21.04 -10.80
CA ALA A 147 17.19 -21.88 -10.34
C ALA A 147 17.94 -21.34 -9.10
N THR A 148 17.64 -20.11 -8.67
CA THR A 148 18.29 -19.47 -7.52
C THR A 148 17.28 -19.15 -6.43
N SER A 149 17.62 -19.46 -5.19
CA SER A 149 16.86 -19.05 -4.00
C SER A 149 17.37 -17.70 -3.50
N PRO A 150 16.52 -16.66 -3.40
CA PRO A 150 16.93 -15.38 -2.84
C PRO A 150 17.12 -15.53 -1.34
N SER A 151 17.94 -14.68 -0.73
CA SER A 151 18.00 -14.59 0.73
C SER A 151 16.67 -14.04 1.27
N SER A 152 16.38 -14.26 2.54
CA SER A 152 15.17 -13.74 3.17
C SER A 152 15.46 -13.18 4.56
N MET A 153 14.54 -12.36 5.03
CA MET A 153 14.48 -11.88 6.41
C MET A 153 13.02 -11.88 6.87
N THR A 154 12.82 -11.81 8.19
CA THR A 154 11.48 -11.69 8.78
C THR A 154 11.34 -10.33 9.45
N ARG A 155 10.26 -9.60 9.11
CA ARG A 155 9.87 -8.36 9.75
C ARG A 155 8.59 -8.60 10.54
N THR A 156 8.64 -8.43 11.86
CA THR A 156 7.43 -8.46 12.70
C THR A 156 6.68 -7.14 12.55
N GLY A 157 5.43 -7.22 12.09
CA GLY A 157 4.49 -6.11 11.98
C GLY A 157 3.25 -6.29 12.86
N ALA A 158 2.38 -5.30 12.87
CA ALA A 158 1.09 -5.33 13.58
C ALA A 158 0.18 -6.48 13.12
N ASN A 159 0.34 -6.90 11.86
CA ASN A 159 -0.47 -7.95 11.25
C ASN A 159 0.17 -9.34 11.34
N GLY A 160 1.35 -9.46 11.98
CA GLY A 160 2.12 -10.69 12.08
C GLY A 160 3.51 -10.61 11.46
N SER A 161 4.19 -11.75 11.41
CA SER A 161 5.55 -11.89 10.89
C SER A 161 5.57 -11.99 9.37
N MET A 162 6.14 -11.00 8.69
CA MET A 162 6.23 -10.93 7.24
C MET A 162 7.61 -11.37 6.75
N THR A 163 7.65 -12.33 5.82
CA THR A 163 8.89 -12.70 5.14
C THR A 163 9.14 -11.74 3.98
N VAL A 164 10.33 -11.15 3.95
CA VAL A 164 10.83 -10.31 2.85
C VAL A 164 11.97 -11.05 2.18
N TYR A 165 11.79 -11.38 0.90
CA TYR A 165 12.84 -11.93 0.06
C TYR A 165 13.69 -10.79 -0.50
N ARG A 166 14.99 -11.03 -0.53
CA ARG A 166 16.05 -10.07 -0.77
C ARG A 166 16.91 -10.51 -1.94
N ASN A 167 17.52 -9.55 -2.63
CA ASN A 167 18.34 -9.79 -3.81
C ASN A 167 17.64 -10.62 -4.90
N ILE A 168 16.37 -10.30 -5.21
CA ILE A 168 15.66 -10.97 -6.30
C ILE A 168 16.43 -10.76 -7.62
N PRO A 169 16.74 -11.84 -8.37
CA PRO A 169 17.48 -11.70 -9.62
C PRO A 169 16.75 -10.82 -10.65
N SER A 170 17.53 -10.17 -11.52
CA SER A 170 16.98 -9.37 -12.61
C SER A 170 16.21 -10.22 -13.62
N GLY A 171 15.07 -9.71 -14.10
CA GLY A 171 14.23 -10.41 -15.07
C GLY A 171 13.38 -11.54 -14.47
N VAL A 172 13.46 -11.78 -13.15
CA VAL A 172 12.67 -12.81 -12.48
C VAL A 172 11.39 -12.24 -11.89
N SER A 173 10.27 -12.92 -12.14
CA SER A 173 8.97 -12.64 -11.51
C SER A 173 8.63 -13.78 -10.56
N PRO A 174 8.75 -13.56 -9.22
CA PRO A 174 8.52 -14.61 -8.23
C PRO A 174 7.12 -15.21 -8.35
N ARG A 175 7.02 -16.53 -8.13
CA ARG A 175 5.76 -17.26 -7.98
C ARG A 175 5.63 -17.78 -6.56
N TRP A 176 4.42 -17.82 -6.02
CA TRP A 176 4.15 -18.25 -4.66
C TRP A 176 2.68 -18.66 -4.52
N GLY A 177 2.40 -19.59 -3.62
CA GLY A 177 1.05 -19.99 -3.26
C GLY A 177 0.55 -19.27 -2.02
N ALA A 178 -0.76 -19.06 -1.93
CA ALA A 178 -1.47 -18.64 -0.72
C ALA A 178 -2.94 -19.10 -0.81
N THR A 179 -3.58 -19.29 0.34
CA THR A 179 -5.04 -19.40 0.39
C THR A 179 -5.68 -18.06 0.02
N ALA A 180 -6.94 -18.07 -0.42
CA ALA A 180 -7.65 -16.83 -0.74
C ALA A 180 -7.71 -15.89 0.48
N THR A 181 -7.96 -16.42 1.68
CA THR A 181 -7.90 -15.67 2.94
C THR A 181 -6.49 -15.13 3.22
N ALA A 182 -5.45 -15.96 3.07
CA ALA A 182 -4.08 -15.55 3.35
C ALA A 182 -3.59 -14.45 2.40
N ALA A 183 -4.05 -14.42 1.15
CA ALA A 183 -3.67 -13.39 0.16
C ALA A 183 -3.95 -11.94 0.62
N LEU A 184 -4.95 -11.75 1.50
CA LEU A 184 -5.31 -10.46 2.09
C LEU A 184 -4.43 -10.08 3.29
N THR A 185 -3.72 -11.03 3.89
CA THR A 185 -2.92 -10.78 5.09
C THR A 185 -1.62 -10.06 4.74
N GLY A 186 -1.22 -9.11 5.59
CA GLY A 186 -0.03 -8.27 5.33
C GLY A 186 -0.16 -7.34 4.12
N ARG A 187 -1.37 -7.17 3.56
CA ARG A 187 -1.62 -6.24 2.46
C ARG A 187 -1.35 -4.79 2.84
N VAL A 188 -1.15 -3.96 1.82
CA VAL A 188 -1.23 -2.50 1.98
C VAL A 188 -2.71 -2.10 2.08
N GLN A 189 -3.02 -1.35 3.13
CA GLN A 189 -4.35 -0.87 3.47
C GLN A 189 -4.39 0.65 3.30
N LEU A 190 -5.31 1.12 2.49
CA LEU A 190 -5.66 2.52 2.37
C LEU A 190 -7.05 2.70 2.95
N ALA A 191 -7.21 3.60 3.91
CA ALA A 191 -8.49 3.92 4.49
C ALA A 191 -8.78 5.41 4.39
N SER A 192 -10.06 5.77 4.33
CA SER A 192 -10.53 7.16 4.48
C SER A 192 -11.74 7.17 5.41
N ASN A 193 -11.75 8.10 6.36
CA ASN A 193 -12.80 8.20 7.39
C ASN A 193 -13.03 6.87 8.15
N GLY A 194 -11.94 6.11 8.38
CA GLY A 194 -12.00 4.83 9.10
C GLY A 194 -12.48 3.62 8.29
N VAL A 195 -12.81 3.79 7.00
CA VAL A 195 -13.20 2.70 6.10
C VAL A 195 -12.04 2.35 5.18
N GLU A 196 -11.67 1.07 5.12
CA GLU A 196 -10.71 0.57 4.12
C GLU A 196 -11.33 0.65 2.71
N LEU A 197 -10.56 1.19 1.76
CA LEU A 197 -10.99 1.47 0.40
C LEU A 197 -10.52 0.37 -0.55
N GLU A 198 -11.33 0.03 -1.54
CA GLU A 198 -10.99 -0.88 -2.65
C GLU A 198 -10.80 -0.10 -3.96
N GLY A 199 -9.89 -0.53 -4.84
CA GLY A 199 -9.65 0.17 -6.11
C GLY A 199 -9.27 1.65 -5.99
N CYS A 200 -9.39 2.40 -7.09
CA CYS A 200 -8.91 3.78 -7.18
C CYS A 200 -10.02 4.85 -7.25
N MET A 201 -11.28 4.45 -7.49
CA MET A 201 -12.38 5.36 -7.80
C MET A 201 -13.15 5.81 -6.54
N HIS A 202 -12.44 6.39 -5.58
CA HIS A 202 -13.03 6.92 -4.36
C HIS A 202 -12.80 8.42 -4.18
N ARG A 203 -13.77 9.08 -3.54
CA ARG A 203 -13.55 10.39 -2.94
C ARG A 203 -12.73 10.22 -1.67
N MET A 204 -11.66 10.99 -1.55
CA MET A 204 -10.80 10.96 -0.37
C MET A 204 -10.51 12.38 0.10
N ALA A 205 -10.85 12.67 1.34
CA ALA A 205 -10.55 13.97 1.93
C ALA A 205 -9.06 14.05 2.30
N PRO A 206 -8.37 15.18 2.06
CA PRO A 206 -6.92 15.29 2.26
C PRO A 206 -6.46 15.14 3.71
N GLY A 207 -7.38 15.32 4.68
CA GLY A 207 -7.09 15.27 6.12
C GLY A 207 -7.52 14.00 6.86
N THR A 208 -8.17 13.03 6.21
CA THR A 208 -8.80 11.89 6.93
C THR A 208 -8.42 10.51 6.39
N TRP A 209 -7.39 10.43 5.56
CA TRP A 209 -6.89 9.17 5.03
C TRP A 209 -5.78 8.57 5.91
N SER A 210 -5.60 7.26 5.80
CA SER A 210 -4.43 6.56 6.35
C SER A 210 -3.96 5.50 5.38
N LEU A 211 -2.64 5.31 5.31
CA LEU A 211 -2.00 4.34 4.44
C LEU A 211 -1.06 3.49 5.30
N GLY A 212 -1.24 2.17 5.32
CA GLY A 212 -0.45 1.27 6.15
C GLY A 212 -0.15 -0.07 5.49
N ASN A 213 0.90 -0.76 5.94
CA ASN A 213 1.24 -2.12 5.49
C ASN A 213 1.53 -3.07 6.66
N GLY A 214 1.15 -2.67 7.89
CA GLY A 214 1.45 -3.37 9.13
C GLY A 214 2.87 -3.16 9.68
N LEU A 215 3.80 -2.59 8.89
CA LEU A 215 5.16 -2.25 9.32
C LEU A 215 5.37 -0.74 9.43
N VAL A 216 4.69 0.02 8.56
CA VAL A 216 4.68 1.47 8.48
C VAL A 216 3.25 1.92 8.29
N ASN A 217 2.88 2.99 8.99
CA ASN A 217 1.63 3.72 8.80
C ASN A 217 1.95 5.17 8.46
N LEU A 218 1.12 5.75 7.61
CA LEU A 218 1.21 7.11 7.14
C LEU A 218 -0.16 7.77 7.26
N SER A 219 -0.21 8.96 7.83
CA SER A 219 -1.44 9.76 7.92
C SER A 219 -1.13 11.26 7.83
N PRO A 220 -2.09 12.08 7.37
CA PRO A 220 -1.95 13.52 7.40
C PRO A 220 -1.87 14.02 8.85
N ASN A 221 -1.17 15.15 9.04
CA ASN A 221 -1.16 15.89 10.29
C ASN A 221 -2.03 17.15 10.16
N ALA A 222 -2.49 17.71 11.27
CA ALA A 222 -3.23 18.96 11.29
C ALA A 222 -2.39 20.16 10.81
N SER A 223 -1.07 20.07 10.93
CA SER A 223 -0.14 21.10 10.45
C SER A 223 0.10 20.98 8.95
N ALA A 224 0.06 22.11 8.24
CA ALA A 224 0.25 22.16 6.79
C ALA A 224 1.59 21.55 6.36
N GLY A 225 1.55 20.69 5.34
CA GLY A 225 2.72 20.02 4.80
C GLY A 225 3.33 18.96 5.73
N VAL A 226 2.73 18.67 6.89
CA VAL A 226 3.28 17.71 7.85
C VAL A 226 2.58 16.35 7.69
N LEU A 227 3.38 15.28 7.66
CA LEU A 227 2.93 13.90 7.62
C LEU A 227 3.33 13.19 8.91
N ASN A 228 2.45 12.36 9.45
CA ASN A 228 2.78 11.42 10.51
C ASN A 228 3.24 10.11 9.86
N VAL A 229 4.49 9.73 10.07
CA VAL A 229 5.06 8.44 9.64
C VAL A 229 5.32 7.64 10.90
N SER A 230 4.58 6.54 11.06
CA SER A 230 4.74 5.64 12.20
C SER A 230 5.33 4.32 11.75
N SER A 231 6.22 3.76 12.56
CA SER A 231 6.81 2.45 12.32
C SER A 231 6.49 1.47 13.42
N TYR A 232 6.17 0.23 13.06
CA TYR A 232 5.88 -0.83 14.01
C TYR A 232 7.18 -1.46 14.53
N SER A 233 7.48 -1.32 15.82
CA SER A 233 8.60 -1.99 16.47
C SER A 233 8.27 -2.25 17.94
N SER A 234 8.89 -3.26 18.53
CA SER A 234 8.75 -3.54 19.97
C SER A 234 7.28 -3.69 20.42
N GLY A 235 6.41 -4.19 19.54
CA GLY A 235 4.99 -4.44 19.82
C GLY A 235 4.04 -3.25 19.62
N GLY A 236 4.52 -2.10 19.11
CA GLY A 236 3.67 -0.91 18.90
C GLY A 236 4.11 -0.04 17.74
N PHE A 237 3.25 0.92 17.36
CA PHE A 237 3.58 1.93 16.37
C PHE A 237 4.18 3.18 17.03
N HIS A 238 5.32 3.63 16.51
CA HIS A 238 6.04 4.80 16.98
C HIS A 238 6.12 5.86 15.89
N ALA A 239 5.57 7.04 16.17
CA ALA A 239 5.36 8.09 15.17
C ALA A 239 6.48 9.13 15.15
N LYS A 240 6.84 9.59 13.94
CA LYS A 240 7.56 10.86 13.73
C LYS A 240 6.82 11.73 12.73
N GLN A 241 6.96 13.03 12.93
CA GLN A 241 6.40 14.01 12.02
C GLN A 241 7.45 14.44 11.00
N TRP A 242 7.05 14.53 9.75
CA TRP A 242 7.89 14.95 8.64
C TRP A 242 7.23 16.13 7.93
N ALA A 243 7.88 17.29 7.97
CA ALA A 243 7.45 18.48 7.26
C ALA A 243 7.97 18.45 5.83
N VAL A 244 7.08 18.46 4.85
CA VAL A 244 7.36 18.66 3.43
C VAL A 244 7.24 20.14 3.13
N THR A 245 8.20 20.71 2.41
CA THR A 245 8.25 22.16 2.14
C THR A 245 8.55 22.46 0.67
N VAL A 246 7.95 23.56 0.18
CA VAL A 246 8.23 24.14 -1.13
C VAL A 246 8.46 25.64 -0.95
N GLY A 247 9.71 26.07 -1.09
CA GLY A 247 10.16 27.43 -0.79
C GLY A 247 10.23 27.71 0.71
N GLY A 248 10.51 26.69 1.52
CA GLY A 248 10.53 26.79 2.99
C GLY A 248 9.15 26.78 3.66
N VAL A 249 8.07 26.73 2.88
CA VAL A 249 6.68 26.73 3.39
C VAL A 249 6.02 25.38 3.16
N GLY A 250 5.30 24.88 4.17
CA GLY A 250 4.49 23.66 4.07
C GLY A 250 3.25 23.86 3.19
N PRO A 251 3.00 23.00 2.19
CA PRO A 251 1.80 23.10 1.36
C PRO A 251 0.53 22.73 2.15
N VAL A 252 -0.54 23.50 1.97
CA VAL A 252 -1.89 23.14 2.43
C VAL A 252 -2.54 22.26 1.37
N TRP A 253 -2.88 21.02 1.71
CA TRP A 253 -3.42 20.06 0.75
C TRP A 253 -4.93 20.28 0.55
N ASP A 254 -5.33 20.59 -0.68
CA ASP A 254 -6.73 20.85 -1.05
C ASP A 254 -7.45 19.57 -1.45
N SER A 255 -6.73 18.58 -1.97
CA SER A 255 -7.30 17.31 -2.43
C SER A 255 -6.36 16.14 -2.27
N ALA A 256 -6.96 14.95 -2.16
CA ALA A 256 -6.26 13.68 -2.21
C ALA A 256 -6.95 12.73 -3.19
N SER A 257 -6.14 12.00 -3.96
CA SER A 257 -6.62 11.03 -4.96
C SER A 257 -5.82 9.74 -4.88
N ILE A 258 -6.47 8.64 -5.21
CA ILE A 258 -5.84 7.32 -5.24
C ILE A 258 -5.30 7.08 -6.65
N LEU A 259 -4.00 6.84 -6.77
CA LEU A 259 -3.36 6.53 -8.06
C LEU A 259 -3.22 5.02 -8.27
N ARG A 260 -3.18 4.26 -7.18
CA ARG A 260 -3.03 2.81 -7.17
C ARG A 260 -3.49 2.24 -5.82
N ASN A 261 -4.18 1.10 -5.80
CA ASN A 261 -4.65 0.47 -4.56
C ASN A 261 -4.68 -1.06 -4.64
N ASP A 262 -3.55 -1.67 -4.99
CA ASP A 262 -3.42 -3.13 -5.01
C ASP A 262 -2.98 -3.67 -3.64
N LEU A 263 -3.10 -4.98 -3.43
CA LEU A 263 -2.78 -5.61 -2.14
C LEU A 263 -1.28 -5.51 -1.79
N GLU A 264 -0.42 -5.43 -2.80
CA GLU A 264 1.03 -5.30 -2.70
C GLU A 264 1.52 -3.85 -2.63
N MET A 265 0.74 -2.89 -3.13
CA MET A 265 1.17 -1.50 -3.29
C MET A 265 -0.02 -0.55 -3.41
N CYS A 266 0.02 0.52 -2.61
CA CYS A 266 -0.89 1.66 -2.76
C CYS A 266 -0.10 2.94 -3.03
N ARG A 267 -0.69 3.83 -3.82
CA ARG A 267 -0.18 5.18 -4.09
C ARG A 267 -1.29 6.20 -3.95
N VAL A 268 -1.05 7.19 -3.10
CA VAL A 268 -1.91 8.35 -2.89
C VAL A 268 -1.21 9.59 -3.45
N ARG A 269 -1.99 10.51 -4.02
CA ARG A 269 -1.53 11.82 -4.47
C ARG A 269 -2.23 12.91 -3.67
N LEU A 270 -1.46 13.80 -3.08
CA LEU A 270 -1.94 15.05 -2.47
C LEU A 270 -1.67 16.21 -3.43
N THR A 271 -2.63 17.12 -3.55
CA THR A 271 -2.48 18.32 -4.38
C THR A 271 -2.76 19.58 -3.56
N ALA A 272 -1.89 20.56 -3.69
CA ALA A 272 -2.03 21.90 -3.12
C ALA A 272 -2.00 22.93 -4.24
N SER A 273 -3.00 23.79 -4.29
CA SER A 273 -3.11 24.87 -5.26
C SER A 273 -2.04 25.92 -4.98
N ARG A 274 -1.48 26.51 -6.05
CA ARG A 274 -0.56 27.65 -5.95
C ARG A 274 -0.89 28.66 -7.04
N THR A 275 -0.48 29.91 -6.81
CA THR A 275 -0.62 30.95 -7.82
C THR A 275 0.77 31.45 -8.22
N PRO A 276 1.25 31.14 -9.43
CA PRO A 276 0.68 30.21 -10.41
C PRO A 276 0.91 28.72 -10.07
N GLY A 277 0.05 27.84 -10.59
CA GLY A 277 0.31 26.38 -10.67
C GLY A 277 -0.20 25.54 -9.49
N ARG A 278 0.53 24.47 -9.17
CA ARG A 278 0.20 23.55 -8.08
C ARG A 278 1.44 22.85 -7.56
N VAL A 279 1.32 22.30 -6.35
CA VAL A 279 2.26 21.35 -5.75
C VAL A 279 1.57 20.00 -5.65
N VAL A 280 2.28 18.93 -5.97
CA VAL A 280 1.79 17.57 -5.92
C VAL A 280 2.77 16.72 -5.12
N LEU A 281 2.26 15.89 -4.21
CA LEU A 281 3.04 14.91 -3.47
C LEU A 281 2.43 13.52 -3.68
N ASP A 282 3.18 12.65 -4.32
CA ASP A 282 2.83 11.24 -4.43
C ASP A 282 3.47 10.46 -3.30
N LEU A 283 2.69 9.64 -2.60
CA LEU A 283 3.10 8.80 -1.48
C LEU A 283 2.80 7.36 -1.85
N THR A 284 3.83 6.51 -1.85
CA THR A 284 3.73 5.09 -2.17
C THR A 284 4.16 4.26 -0.98
N LEU A 285 3.36 3.25 -0.65
CA LEU A 285 3.72 2.23 0.31
C LEU A 285 3.57 0.85 -0.34
N ARG A 286 4.48 -0.05 0.03
CA ARG A 286 4.57 -1.41 -0.51
C ARG A 286 4.49 -2.41 0.61
N ARG A 287 3.92 -3.57 0.35
CA ARG A 287 3.95 -4.72 1.25
C ARG A 287 5.39 -5.03 1.64
N GLY A 288 5.60 -5.27 2.94
CA GLY A 288 6.92 -5.61 3.48
C GLY A 288 7.90 -4.46 3.61
N SER A 289 7.63 -3.27 3.06
CA SER A 289 8.53 -2.13 3.14
C SER A 289 8.56 -1.48 4.53
N ARG A 290 9.75 -1.07 4.98
CA ARG A 290 9.98 -0.20 6.16
C ARG A 290 10.06 1.28 5.82
N LEU A 291 9.79 1.63 4.55
CA LEU A 291 9.91 2.98 4.06
C LEU A 291 8.72 3.37 3.17
N VAL A 292 8.37 4.65 3.25
CA VAL A 292 7.43 5.35 2.37
C VAL A 292 8.24 5.98 1.24
N GLU A 293 7.85 5.73 0.00
CA GLU A 293 8.43 6.41 -1.16
C GLU A 293 7.60 7.65 -1.47
N ALA A 294 8.26 8.77 -1.73
CA ALA A 294 7.61 10.04 -1.99
C ALA A 294 8.17 10.74 -3.23
N TYR A 295 7.30 11.44 -3.94
CA TYR A 295 7.69 12.28 -5.09
C TYR A 295 6.98 13.62 -5.00
N LEU A 296 7.73 14.67 -4.67
CA LEU A 296 7.26 16.04 -4.58
C LEU A 296 7.53 16.77 -5.89
N GLN A 297 6.53 17.43 -6.43
CA GLN A 297 6.61 18.23 -7.64
C GLN A 297 5.96 19.60 -7.43
N SER A 298 6.61 20.66 -7.94
CA SER A 298 6.08 22.02 -8.01
C SER A 298 5.97 22.51 -9.45
N GLY A 299 5.03 23.42 -9.72
CA GLY A 299 4.86 24.01 -11.06
C GLY A 299 5.99 24.93 -11.51
N SER A 300 6.88 25.33 -10.61
CA SER A 300 8.06 26.15 -10.90
C SER A 300 9.26 25.70 -10.05
N SER A 301 10.45 26.14 -10.46
CA SER A 301 11.70 25.91 -9.73
C SER A 301 11.67 26.60 -8.36
N SER A 302 12.03 25.85 -7.31
CA SER A 302 12.06 26.32 -5.92
C SER A 302 13.06 25.49 -5.11
N THR A 303 13.24 25.83 -3.83
CA THR A 303 13.82 24.91 -2.85
C THR A 303 12.75 23.94 -2.38
N LEU A 304 12.94 22.66 -2.66
CA LEU A 304 12.10 21.56 -2.17
C LEU A 304 12.78 20.90 -0.99
N GLY A 305 12.03 20.49 0.03
CA GLY A 305 12.64 19.83 1.18
C GLY A 305 11.70 18.98 2.00
N VAL A 306 12.31 18.11 2.81
CA VAL A 306 11.63 17.34 3.85
C VAL A 306 12.49 17.32 5.11
N ALA A 307 11.86 17.49 6.28
CA ALA A 307 12.55 17.59 7.56
C ALA A 307 11.78 16.92 8.70
N LEU A 308 12.52 16.35 9.66
CA LEU A 308 11.95 15.87 10.93
C LEU A 308 11.42 17.03 11.77
N VAL A 309 10.27 16.79 12.44
CA VAL A 309 9.67 17.69 13.42
C VAL A 309 9.31 16.89 14.69
N PRO A 310 9.86 17.21 15.87
CA PRO A 310 11.00 18.11 16.09
C PRO A 310 12.27 17.59 15.38
N THR A 311 13.24 18.48 15.17
CA THR A 311 14.52 18.12 14.55
C THR A 311 15.34 17.19 15.43
N GLU A 312 16.12 16.31 14.82
CA GLU A 312 17.01 15.37 15.51
C GLU A 312 18.42 15.42 14.91
N THR A 313 19.43 15.10 15.72
CA THR A 313 20.81 15.02 15.24
C THR A 313 20.98 13.83 14.30
N ASN A 314 21.46 14.10 13.10
CA ASN A 314 21.63 13.13 12.03
C ASN A 314 23.07 13.11 11.52
N VAL A 315 23.52 11.90 11.13
CA VAL A 315 24.72 11.75 10.32
C VAL A 315 24.39 12.20 8.91
N ASN A 316 25.16 13.17 8.41
CA ASN A 316 25.02 13.63 7.04
C ASN A 316 25.76 12.70 6.08
N THR A 317 25.06 11.68 5.59
CA THR A 317 25.52 10.76 4.54
C THR A 317 24.96 11.11 3.16
N SER A 318 24.63 12.39 2.89
CA SER A 318 23.94 12.78 1.66
C SER A 318 24.73 12.47 0.39
N ALA A 319 26.07 12.47 0.46
CA ALA A 319 26.96 12.01 -0.61
C ALA A 319 26.75 10.52 -0.99
N SER A 320 26.14 9.74 -0.10
CA SER A 320 25.77 8.34 -0.29
C SER A 320 24.26 8.13 -0.48
N GLY A 321 23.48 9.21 -0.62
CA GLY A 321 22.05 9.19 -0.93
C GLY A 321 21.08 9.12 0.24
N TYR A 322 21.52 9.28 1.50
CA TYR A 322 20.62 9.23 2.66
C TYR A 322 21.13 10.02 3.88
N LEU A 323 20.30 10.18 4.90
CA LEU A 323 20.58 10.71 6.23
C LEU A 323 20.02 9.73 7.26
N THR A 324 20.67 9.59 8.42
CA THR A 324 20.17 8.73 9.50
C THR A 324 20.48 9.32 10.87
N ALA A 325 19.61 9.09 11.85
CA ALA A 325 19.84 9.59 13.21
C ALA A 325 21.16 9.05 13.79
N THR A 326 21.87 9.87 14.57
CA THR A 326 23.18 9.49 15.16
C THR A 326 23.02 8.49 16.30
N SER A 327 21.93 8.61 17.06
CA SER A 327 21.62 7.82 18.24
C SER A 327 20.27 7.14 18.09
N ASN A 328 20.08 6.05 18.83
CA ASN A 328 18.78 5.42 18.93
C ASN A 328 17.81 6.38 19.66
N ASP A 329 16.53 6.35 19.28
CA ASP A 329 15.46 6.97 20.05
C ASP A 329 15.11 6.13 21.29
N VAL A 330 14.09 6.57 22.03
CA VAL A 330 13.60 5.88 23.23
C VAL A 330 13.08 4.46 22.93
N ASP A 331 12.68 4.19 21.70
CA ASP A 331 12.16 2.91 21.22
C ASP A 331 13.26 2.01 20.63
N GLY A 332 14.52 2.47 20.68
CA GLY A 332 15.69 1.75 20.19
C GLY A 332 15.92 1.86 18.67
N ASN A 333 15.20 2.74 17.97
CA ASN A 333 15.21 2.89 16.52
C ASN A 333 16.00 4.11 16.06
N ARG A 334 16.28 4.20 14.75
CA ARG A 334 16.82 5.41 14.12
C ARG A 334 15.99 5.79 12.90
N PHE A 335 15.66 7.06 12.73
CA PHE A 335 14.98 7.52 11.52
C PHE A 335 15.97 7.70 10.38
N VAL A 336 15.50 7.42 9.17
CA VAL A 336 16.28 7.52 7.95
C VAL A 336 15.45 8.17 6.85
N CYS A 337 16.07 9.06 6.09
CA CYS A 337 15.50 9.59 4.86
C CYS A 337 16.57 9.68 3.79
N GLY A 338 16.19 9.83 2.53
CA GLY A 338 17.15 9.93 1.44
C GLY A 338 16.48 10.11 0.10
N SER A 339 17.27 10.15 -0.96
CA SER A 339 16.81 10.37 -2.33
C SER A 339 17.68 9.58 -3.30
N ALA A 340 17.16 9.26 -4.49
CA ALA A 340 17.97 8.71 -5.57
C ALA A 340 18.80 9.81 -6.23
N ARG A 341 18.43 11.09 -6.04
CA ARG A 341 19.11 12.24 -6.62
C ARG A 341 19.96 12.95 -5.59
N ALA A 342 20.96 13.69 -6.06
CA ALA A 342 21.78 14.55 -5.22
C ALA A 342 20.90 15.57 -4.46
N PHE A 343 21.20 15.74 -3.18
CA PHE A 343 20.52 16.66 -2.27
C PHE A 343 21.49 17.18 -1.21
N THR A 344 21.12 18.30 -0.58
CA THR A 344 21.83 18.86 0.57
C THR A 344 21.18 18.37 1.85
N GLY A 345 21.92 17.57 2.61
CA GLY A 345 21.52 17.13 3.95
C GLY A 345 21.96 18.10 5.04
N SER A 346 21.18 18.16 6.11
CA SER A 346 21.47 18.89 7.35
C SER A 346 21.75 17.91 8.49
N THR A 347 22.57 18.31 9.45
CA THR A 347 22.78 17.58 10.70
C THR A 347 21.54 17.54 11.59
N ASN A 348 20.48 18.28 11.26
CA ASN A 348 19.25 18.37 12.04
C ASN A 348 18.07 17.56 11.43
N GLY A 349 18.37 16.65 10.49
CA GLY A 349 17.35 15.76 9.90
C GLY A 349 16.51 16.38 8.79
N ALA A 350 17.04 17.42 8.14
CA ALA A 350 16.45 18.02 6.96
C ALA A 350 17.23 17.64 5.70
N MET A 351 16.51 17.37 4.61
CA MET A 351 17.07 17.29 3.26
C MET A 351 16.42 18.34 2.37
N THR A 352 17.21 18.99 1.53
CA THR A 352 16.73 19.99 0.59
C THR A 352 17.37 19.84 -0.78
N LYS A 353 16.66 20.29 -1.81
CA LYS A 353 17.16 20.44 -3.16
C LYS A 353 16.74 21.81 -3.68
N THR A 354 17.71 22.65 -3.98
CA THR A 354 17.49 24.03 -4.44
C THR A 354 17.30 24.07 -5.95
N SER A 355 16.64 25.13 -6.44
CA SER A 355 16.48 25.42 -7.86
C SER A 355 15.95 24.23 -8.67
N THR A 356 14.95 23.52 -8.15
CA THR A 356 14.33 22.37 -8.82
C THR A 356 12.81 22.40 -8.75
N ALA A 357 12.17 21.73 -9.70
CA ALA A 357 10.72 21.52 -9.70
C ALA A 357 10.32 20.15 -9.12
N THR A 358 11.29 19.27 -8.81
CA THR A 358 11.02 17.90 -8.40
C THR A 358 12.01 17.39 -7.35
N LEU A 359 11.52 16.66 -6.35
CA LEU A 359 12.30 15.97 -5.34
C LEU A 359 11.68 14.60 -5.08
N ASP A 360 12.40 13.54 -5.43
CA ASP A 360 12.10 12.19 -4.96
C ASP A 360 12.77 11.97 -3.60
N PHE A 361 12.10 11.28 -2.69
CA PHE A 361 12.67 10.92 -1.41
C PHE A 361 12.02 9.68 -0.82
N PHE A 362 12.66 9.08 0.17
CA PHE A 362 12.06 8.07 1.03
C PHE A 362 12.14 8.51 2.49
N LEU A 363 11.16 8.06 3.27
CA LEU A 363 11.10 8.22 4.72
C LEU A 363 10.98 6.83 5.34
N GLY A 364 11.80 6.50 6.32
CA GLY A 364 11.77 5.18 6.94
C GLY A 364 12.37 5.15 8.33
N VAL A 365 12.47 3.93 8.85
CA VAL A 365 13.07 3.66 10.15
C VAL A 365 14.04 2.48 10.05
N VAL A 366 15.17 2.61 10.75
CA VAL A 366 16.14 1.56 11.03
C VAL A 366 15.71 0.91 12.35
N VAL A 367 14.94 -0.18 12.25
CA VAL A 367 14.42 -0.87 13.44
C VAL A 367 15.56 -1.55 14.18
N GLY A 368 15.63 -1.31 15.50
CA GLY A 368 16.78 -1.74 16.33
C GLY A 368 18.01 -0.83 16.20
N GLY A 369 17.91 0.25 15.43
CA GLY A 369 18.90 1.33 15.40
C GLY A 369 20.30 0.83 15.06
N GLY A 370 21.26 1.05 15.97
CA GLY A 370 22.65 0.59 15.79
C GLY A 370 22.83 -0.94 15.72
N SER A 371 21.81 -1.72 16.09
CA SER A 371 21.81 -3.19 16.06
C SER A 371 20.79 -3.76 15.08
N ALA A 372 20.39 -2.97 14.08
CA ALA A 372 19.46 -3.41 13.05
C ALA A 372 19.97 -4.66 12.33
N VAL A 373 19.05 -5.60 12.12
CA VAL A 373 19.33 -6.80 11.31
C VAL A 373 19.61 -6.42 9.86
N SER A 374 20.38 -7.25 9.15
CA SER A 374 20.61 -7.02 7.72
C SER A 374 19.28 -6.97 6.97
N GLY A 375 19.10 -5.93 6.17
CA GLY A 375 17.86 -5.59 5.48
C GLY A 375 17.08 -4.47 6.14
N ASP A 376 17.35 -4.15 7.41
CA ASP A 376 16.76 -3.02 8.13
C ASP A 376 17.78 -1.93 8.48
N ALA A 377 19.08 -2.15 8.22
CA ALA A 377 20.09 -1.11 8.36
C ALA A 377 19.87 0.03 7.35
N ALA A 378 20.28 1.26 7.68
CA ALA A 378 20.05 2.44 6.85
C ALA A 378 20.52 2.27 5.39
N LEU A 379 21.68 1.63 5.21
CA LEU A 379 22.26 1.33 3.91
C LEU A 379 21.40 0.35 3.10
N ASP A 380 20.88 -0.70 3.76
CA ASP A 380 19.99 -1.68 3.13
C ASP A 380 18.67 -1.02 2.70
N LEU A 381 18.07 -0.19 3.56
CA LEU A 381 16.83 0.52 3.26
C LEU A 381 17.00 1.49 2.08
N ARG A 382 18.12 2.21 2.00
CA ARG A 382 18.48 3.00 0.83
C ARG A 382 18.57 2.12 -0.42
N ASN A 383 19.27 0.99 -0.35
CA ASN A 383 19.41 0.10 -1.50
C ASN A 383 18.05 -0.44 -1.96
N GLN A 384 17.17 -0.81 -1.03
CA GLN A 384 15.79 -1.22 -1.31
C GLN A 384 15.01 -0.12 -2.02
N TYR A 385 15.11 1.13 -1.57
CA TYR A 385 14.50 2.28 -2.24
C TYR A 385 14.94 2.39 -3.71
N ILE A 386 16.25 2.27 -3.98
CA ILE A 386 16.78 2.30 -5.35
C ILE A 386 16.31 1.09 -6.18
N GLY A 387 16.17 -0.07 -5.55
CA GLY A 387 15.82 -1.34 -6.19
C GLY A 387 14.32 -1.61 -6.35
N PHE A 388 13.43 -0.76 -5.81
CA PHE A 388 11.99 -0.99 -5.94
C PHE A 388 11.51 -0.95 -7.39
N MET A 389 10.90 -2.04 -7.82
CA MET A 389 10.32 -2.22 -9.16
C MET A 389 8.81 -2.01 -9.13
N ALA A 390 8.19 -1.74 -10.28
CA ALA A 390 6.75 -1.84 -10.36
C ALA A 390 6.35 -3.32 -10.22
N GLU A 391 5.52 -3.61 -9.23
CA GLU A 391 4.96 -4.96 -9.04
C GLU A 391 3.53 -4.98 -9.59
N GLN A 392 3.08 -6.10 -10.13
CA GLN A 392 1.67 -6.42 -10.27
C GLN A 392 1.50 -7.92 -10.06
N THR A 393 0.55 -8.31 -9.21
CA THR A 393 0.27 -9.73 -8.96
C THR A 393 -0.82 -10.27 -9.89
N TYR A 394 -0.62 -11.48 -10.41
CA TYR A 394 -1.59 -12.18 -11.25
C TYR A 394 -1.67 -13.65 -10.83
N GLY A 395 -2.83 -14.28 -11.06
CA GLY A 395 -2.99 -15.72 -10.89
C GLY A 395 -2.46 -16.46 -12.12
N VAL A 396 -1.69 -17.52 -11.89
CA VAL A 396 -1.13 -18.42 -12.88
C VAL A 396 -1.51 -19.83 -12.48
N ARG A 397 -2.08 -20.61 -13.41
CA ARG A 397 -2.40 -22.00 -13.15
C ARG A 397 -1.13 -22.81 -12.94
N ARG A 398 -1.12 -23.67 -11.92
CA ARG A 398 -0.01 -24.57 -11.62
C ARG A 398 0.25 -25.60 -12.72
#